data_AF-A0A2S9EWP2-F1
#
_entry.id   AF-A0A2S9EWP2-F1
#
_cell.length_a   1.000
_cell.length_b   1.000
_cell.length_c   1.000
_cell.angle_alpha   90.00
_cell.angle_beta   90.00
_cell.angle_gamma   90.00
#
_symmetry.space_group_name_H-M   'P 1'
#
loop_
_entity.id
_entity.type
_entity.pdbx_description
1 polymer ?
#
loop_
_entity_poly.entity_id
_entity_poly.type
_entity_poly.pdbx_seq_one_letter_code
_entity_poly.pdbx_strand_id
1 'polypeptide(L)'
;MLSCRVVAPKVAHVWQFDNPVLVVSQDFSREKRLLTPRHFKAVFDSPTGKVPGKNLLLLARNNDLDHPRLGLVIGKKSVKLSVERNRLKRLMRESFRLHQETLVGWDIVIVARKGLGDVENPELIQHFGKLWKRLARTNKPAPAVSTETVGVDSTDA
;
A
#
# COMPACT_ATOMS: atom_id res chain seq x y z
N MET A 1 54.63 -19.67 -31.99
CA MET A 1 53.29 -19.60 -32.60
C MET A 1 52.27 -20.02 -31.55
N LEU A 2 51.77 -19.09 -30.74
CA LEU A 2 50.77 -19.37 -29.70
C LEU A 2 49.36 -19.14 -30.26
N SER A 3 48.59 -20.22 -30.38
CA SER A 3 47.17 -20.21 -30.72
C SER A 3 46.37 -19.71 -29.51
N CYS A 4 45.89 -18.47 -29.58
CA CYS A 4 44.99 -17.91 -28.58
C CYS A 4 43.55 -18.21 -28.99
N ARG A 5 42.95 -19.25 -28.38
CA ARG A 5 41.58 -19.69 -28.63
C ARG A 5 40.64 -18.79 -27.84
N VAL A 6 40.10 -17.76 -28.50
CA VAL A 6 39.11 -16.83 -27.91
C VAL A 6 37.79 -17.60 -27.71
N VAL A 7 37.44 -17.88 -26.47
CA VAL A 7 36.16 -18.47 -26.08
C VAL A 7 35.17 -17.33 -25.84
N ALA A 8 34.12 -17.28 -26.66
CA ALA A 8 33.04 -16.31 -26.56
C ALA A 8 32.22 -16.49 -25.26
N PRO A 9 31.83 -15.41 -24.57
CA PRO A 9 31.00 -15.53 -23.37
C PRO A 9 29.56 -15.93 -23.73
N LYS A 10 29.02 -16.84 -22.93
CA LYS A 10 27.64 -17.34 -22.97
C LYS A 10 26.67 -16.17 -22.84
N VAL A 11 25.80 -16.04 -23.84
CA VAL A 11 24.65 -15.13 -23.87
C VAL A 11 23.83 -15.31 -22.59
N ALA A 12 23.79 -14.29 -21.75
CA ALA A 12 22.94 -14.25 -20.58
C ALA A 12 21.49 -14.17 -21.05
N HIS A 13 20.71 -15.21 -20.73
CA HIS A 13 19.30 -15.30 -21.03
C HIS A 13 18.60 -14.06 -20.46
N VAL A 14 17.96 -13.33 -21.37
CA VAL A 14 17.14 -12.15 -21.09
C VAL A 14 16.10 -12.53 -20.04
N TRP A 15 16.12 -11.80 -18.93
CA TRP A 15 15.13 -11.92 -17.86
C TRP A 15 13.80 -11.44 -18.41
N GLN A 16 12.94 -12.38 -18.77
CA GLN A 16 11.54 -12.13 -19.09
C GLN A 16 10.78 -11.99 -17.76
N PHE A 17 10.95 -10.83 -17.13
CA PHE A 17 9.99 -10.34 -16.14
C PHE A 17 8.86 -9.64 -16.90
N ASP A 18 7.99 -10.44 -17.52
CA ASP A 18 6.63 -9.99 -17.82
C ASP A 18 5.85 -9.91 -16.50
N ASN A 19 6.24 -8.96 -15.66
CA ASN A 19 5.42 -8.52 -14.55
C ASN A 19 4.71 -7.27 -15.06
N PRO A 20 3.38 -7.27 -15.26
CA PRO A 20 2.65 -6.05 -15.51
C PRO A 20 2.73 -5.25 -14.21
N VAL A 21 3.77 -4.41 -14.11
CA VAL A 21 3.89 -3.43 -13.04
C VAL A 21 2.73 -2.48 -13.28
N LEU A 22 1.63 -2.72 -12.58
CA LEU A 22 0.55 -1.75 -12.44
C LEU A 22 1.23 -0.47 -11.97
N VAL A 23 1.33 0.51 -12.88
CA VAL A 23 1.90 1.82 -12.60
C VAL A 23 0.90 2.53 -11.70
N VAL A 24 0.90 2.17 -10.41
CA VAL A 24 0.10 2.85 -9.42
C VAL A 24 0.73 4.22 -9.26
N SER A 25 0.07 5.25 -9.79
CA SER A 25 0.45 6.64 -9.55
C SER A 25 0.76 6.80 -8.06
N GLN A 26 1.92 7.30 -7.65
CA GLN A 26 2.23 7.41 -6.21
C GLN A 26 1.49 8.57 -5.54
N ASP A 27 0.61 9.25 -6.28
CA ASP A 27 -0.16 10.39 -5.80
C ASP A 27 -1.22 9.96 -4.78
N PHE A 28 -1.26 10.67 -3.65
CA PHE A 28 -2.27 10.44 -2.60
C PHE A 28 -3.56 11.22 -2.90
N SER A 29 -4.16 10.93 -4.06
CA SER A 29 -5.41 11.52 -4.55
C SER A 29 -6.61 11.14 -3.67
N ARG A 30 -7.73 11.86 -3.85
CA ARG A 30 -8.95 11.68 -3.02
C ARG A 30 -9.49 10.25 -3.05
N GLU A 31 -9.36 9.57 -4.18
CA GLU A 31 -9.84 8.20 -4.42
C GLU A 31 -9.15 7.16 -3.54
N LYS A 32 -7.86 7.38 -3.21
CA LYS A 32 -7.07 6.50 -2.34
C LYS A 32 -7.34 6.73 -0.84
N ARG A 33 -8.39 7.48 -0.50
CA ARG A 33 -8.76 7.80 0.88
C ARG A 33 -10.13 7.21 1.20
N LEU A 34 -10.25 6.54 2.35
CA LEU A 34 -11.56 6.22 2.91
C LEU A 34 -12.14 7.51 3.51
N LEU A 35 -13.19 8.03 2.87
CA LEU A 35 -13.89 9.24 3.33
C LEU A 35 -15.25 8.94 3.98
N THR A 36 -16.00 7.98 3.42
CA THR A 36 -17.37 7.74 3.89
C THR A 36 -17.40 6.83 5.13
N PRO A 37 -18.27 7.11 6.12
CA PRO A 37 -18.45 6.25 7.29
C PRO A 37 -18.85 4.81 6.94
N ARG A 38 -19.58 4.61 5.83
CA ARG A 38 -19.95 3.27 5.33
C ARG A 38 -18.73 2.40 5.05
N HIS A 39 -17.72 2.94 4.35
CA HIS A 39 -16.47 2.23 4.09
C HIS A 39 -15.72 1.90 5.39
N PHE A 40 -15.67 2.82 6.35
CA PHE A 40 -15.08 2.52 7.66
C PHE A 40 -15.81 1.37 8.36
N LYS A 41 -17.14 1.44 8.45
CA LYS A 41 -17.97 0.40 9.08
C LYS A 41 -17.75 -0.96 8.41
N ALA A 42 -17.70 -0.99 7.08
CA ALA A 42 -17.45 -2.18 6.28
C ALA A 42 -16.12 -2.87 6.63
N VAL A 43 -15.04 -2.11 6.88
CA VAL A 43 -13.73 -2.66 7.29
C VAL A 43 -13.76 -3.15 8.74
N PHE A 44 -14.52 -2.49 9.63
CA PHE A 44 -14.65 -2.92 11.02
C PHE A 44 -15.51 -4.17 11.20
N ASP A 45 -16.59 -4.31 10.42
CA ASP A 45 -17.55 -5.41 10.55
C ASP A 45 -17.01 -6.72 9.97
N SER A 46 -16.23 -6.66 8.88
CA SER A 46 -15.73 -7.86 8.18
C SER A 46 -14.29 -7.66 7.67
N PRO A 47 -13.29 -7.66 8.57
CA PRO A 47 -11.89 -7.55 8.18
C PRO A 47 -11.38 -8.88 7.61
N THR A 48 -10.83 -8.86 6.40
CA THR A 48 -10.14 -10.01 5.78
C THR A 48 -8.82 -10.30 6.48
N GLY A 49 -8.11 -9.25 6.89
CA GLY A 49 -6.81 -9.33 7.55
C GLY A 49 -6.73 -8.40 8.75
N LYS A 50 -6.23 -8.93 9.87
CA LYS A 50 -5.99 -8.15 11.08
C LYS A 50 -4.55 -8.31 11.53
N VAL A 51 -3.82 -7.21 11.55
CA VAL A 51 -2.43 -7.20 12.00
C VAL A 51 -2.31 -6.34 13.25
N PRO A 52 -2.24 -6.95 14.45
CA PRO A 52 -1.96 -6.21 15.67
C PRO A 52 -0.48 -5.81 15.72
N GLY A 53 -0.25 -4.53 16.02
CA GLY A 53 1.03 -3.97 16.42
C GLY A 53 1.01 -3.49 17.87
N LYS A 54 2.16 -3.04 18.39
CA LYS A 54 2.32 -2.61 19.79
C LYS A 54 1.37 -1.44 20.14
N ASN A 55 1.43 -0.37 19.36
CA ASN A 55 0.65 0.86 19.59
C ASN A 55 -0.35 1.15 18.44
N LEU A 56 -0.54 0.18 17.56
CA LEU A 56 -1.28 0.31 16.30
C LEU A 56 -2.06 -0.97 16.03
N LEU A 57 -3.21 -0.83 15.38
CA LEU A 57 -3.94 -1.94 14.81
C LEU A 57 -4.20 -1.65 13.34
N LEU A 58 -3.79 -2.56 12.46
CA LEU A 58 -4.16 -2.53 11.06
C LEU A 58 -5.30 -3.49 10.83
N LEU A 59 -6.37 -2.96 10.25
CA LEU A 59 -7.46 -3.74 9.68
C LEU A 59 -7.38 -3.58 8.18
N ALA A 60 -7.47 -4.68 7.45
CA ALA A 60 -7.52 -4.65 6.02
C ALA A 60 -8.66 -5.53 5.53
N ARG A 61 -9.31 -5.04 4.49
CA ARG A 61 -10.41 -5.70 3.82
C ARG A 61 -10.11 -5.68 2.32
N ASN A 62 -10.40 -6.77 1.64
CA ASN A 62 -10.28 -6.81 0.20
C ASN A 62 -11.32 -5.88 -0.43
N ASN A 63 -10.88 -5.15 -1.44
CA ASN A 63 -11.72 -4.29 -2.25
C ASN A 63 -11.47 -4.65 -3.71
N ASP A 64 -12.53 -4.72 -4.50
CA ASP A 64 -12.48 -5.12 -5.91
C ASP A 64 -12.07 -3.92 -6.80
N LEU A 65 -11.12 -3.11 -6.33
CA LEU A 65 -10.64 -1.92 -7.01
C LEU A 65 -9.14 -1.99 -7.29
N ASP A 66 -8.74 -1.33 -8.37
CA ASP A 66 -7.35 -1.28 -8.84
C ASP A 66 -6.43 -0.39 -7.98
N HIS A 67 -6.98 0.27 -6.96
CA HIS A 67 -6.22 1.18 -6.12
C HIS A 67 -6.43 0.91 -4.62
N PRO A 68 -5.36 0.97 -3.81
CA PRO A 68 -5.49 0.85 -2.37
C PRO A 68 -6.20 2.08 -1.80
N ARG A 69 -7.01 1.88 -0.75
CA ARG A 69 -7.61 2.99 0.00
C ARG A 69 -7.14 2.98 1.44
N LEU A 70 -6.77 4.15 1.95
CA LEU A 70 -6.30 4.33 3.32
C LEU A 70 -7.31 5.10 4.18
N GLY A 71 -7.64 4.53 5.34
CA GLY A 71 -8.39 5.15 6.42
C GLY A 71 -7.52 5.31 7.66
N LEU A 72 -7.54 6.48 8.28
CA LEU A 72 -6.78 6.78 9.50
C LEU A 72 -7.74 7.09 10.64
N VAL A 73 -7.67 6.30 11.70
CA VAL A 73 -8.50 6.47 12.91
C VAL A 73 -7.57 6.80 14.09
N ILE A 74 -7.43 8.08 14.38
CA ILE A 74 -6.63 8.59 15.49
C ILE A 74 -7.55 9.33 16.46
N GLY A 75 -7.91 8.67 17.55
CA GLY A 75 -8.76 9.23 18.59
C GLY A 75 -8.03 10.22 19.48
N LYS A 76 -8.76 11.20 20.05
CA LYS A 76 -8.26 12.13 21.08
C LYS A 76 -7.74 11.40 22.33
N LYS A 77 -8.28 10.21 22.63
CA LYS A 77 -7.84 9.35 23.75
C LYS A 77 -6.46 8.73 23.52
N SER A 78 -6.06 8.53 22.26
CA SER A 78 -4.78 7.90 21.92
C SER A 78 -3.63 8.90 21.89
N VAL A 79 -3.89 10.11 21.36
CA VAL A 79 -2.94 11.21 21.25
C VAL A 79 -3.67 12.51 21.58
N LYS A 80 -3.24 13.21 22.63
CA LYS A 80 -3.91 14.42 23.12
C LYS A 80 -3.61 15.63 22.25
N LEU A 81 -2.35 15.82 21.84
CA LEU A 81 -1.91 17.00 21.11
C LEU A 81 -2.30 16.94 19.63
N SER A 82 -2.87 18.02 19.12
CA SER A 82 -3.28 18.10 17.71
C SER A 82 -2.08 18.03 16.76
N VAL A 83 -0.96 18.64 17.15
CA VAL A 83 0.29 18.65 16.39
C VAL A 83 0.83 17.22 16.21
N GLU A 84 0.85 16.42 17.28
CA GLU A 84 1.26 15.02 17.24
C GLU A 84 0.35 14.16 16.35
N ARG A 85 -0.98 14.36 16.44
CA ARG A 85 -1.93 13.67 15.54
C ARG A 85 -1.65 14.01 14.09
N ASN A 86 -1.36 15.27 13.78
CA ASN A 86 -1.07 15.72 12.44
C ASN A 86 0.28 15.18 11.94
N ARG A 87 1.32 15.18 12.79
CA ARG A 87 2.60 14.50 12.53
C ARG A 87 2.38 13.04 12.17
N LEU A 88 1.64 12.31 12.99
CA LEU A 88 1.36 10.89 12.78
C LEU A 88 0.60 10.63 11.49
N LYS A 89 -0.44 11.44 11.18
CA LYS A 89 -1.16 11.34 9.91
C LYS A 89 -0.23 11.56 8.71
N ARG A 90 0.76 12.44 8.82
CA ARG A 90 1.74 12.69 7.75
C ARG A 90 2.63 11.47 7.56
N LEU A 91 3.23 10.94 8.63
CA LEU A 91 4.09 9.76 8.60
C LEU A 91 3.36 8.51 8.06
N MET A 92 2.11 8.30 8.48
CA MET A 92 1.29 7.19 7.98
C MET A 92 1.00 7.31 6.48
N ARG A 93 0.69 8.52 6.00
CA ARG A 93 0.44 8.77 4.57
C ARG A 93 1.69 8.58 3.73
N GLU A 94 2.83 9.05 4.21
CA GLU A 94 4.12 8.87 3.55
C GLU A 94 4.53 7.40 3.50
N SER A 95 4.41 6.68 4.62
CA SER A 95 4.67 5.24 4.67
C SER A 95 3.76 4.48 3.72
N PHE A 96 2.48 4.85 3.63
CA PHE A 96 1.54 4.26 2.69
C PHE A 96 1.93 4.56 1.24
N ARG A 97 2.35 5.79 0.92
CA ARG A 97 2.83 6.18 -0.42
C ARG A 97 3.93 5.25 -0.93
N LEU A 98 4.90 4.91 -0.08
CA LEU A 98 6.01 4.03 -0.43
C LEU A 98 5.60 2.56 -0.65
N HIS A 99 4.41 2.14 -0.19
CA HIS A 99 3.97 0.74 -0.24
C HIS A 99 2.70 0.54 -1.09
N GLN A 100 2.25 1.54 -1.86
CA GLN A 100 0.99 1.48 -2.61
C GLN A 100 0.94 0.30 -3.59
N GLU A 101 2.04 0.02 -4.28
CA GLU A 101 2.14 -1.06 -5.28
C GLU A 101 1.91 -2.45 -4.65
N THR A 102 2.36 -2.65 -3.41
CA THR A 102 2.19 -3.93 -2.71
C THR A 102 0.78 -4.11 -2.16
N LEU A 103 0.05 -3.01 -1.97
CA LEU A 103 -1.21 -2.96 -1.24
C LEU A 103 -2.44 -2.80 -2.15
N VAL A 104 -2.27 -2.93 -3.47
CA VAL A 104 -3.38 -2.86 -4.46
C VAL A 104 -4.50 -3.84 -4.12
N GLY A 105 -5.76 -3.40 -4.25
CA GLY A 105 -6.94 -4.21 -3.93
C GLY A 105 -7.31 -4.26 -2.45
N TRP A 106 -6.73 -3.39 -1.60
CA TRP A 106 -7.04 -3.35 -0.17
C TRP A 106 -7.63 -2.02 0.30
N ASP A 107 -8.67 -2.13 1.11
CA ASP A 107 -9.15 -1.08 2.01
C ASP A 107 -8.51 -1.27 3.39
N ILE A 108 -7.62 -0.35 3.75
CA ILE A 108 -6.81 -0.44 4.96
C ILE A 108 -7.23 0.64 5.94
N VAL A 109 -7.60 0.25 7.15
CA VAL A 109 -7.86 1.16 8.27
C VAL A 109 -6.80 0.99 9.34
N ILE A 110 -6.06 2.07 9.61
CA ILE A 110 -5.08 2.14 10.70
C ILE A 110 -5.74 2.77 11.92
N VAL A 111 -5.80 2.01 13.00
CA VAL A 111 -6.31 2.47 14.29
C VAL A 111 -5.15 2.72 15.25
N ALA A 112 -5.00 3.97 15.69
CA ALA A 112 -4.02 4.33 16.69
C ALA A 112 -4.49 3.96 18.10
N ARG A 113 -3.67 3.20 18.83
CA ARG A 113 -3.87 2.93 20.27
C ARG A 113 -3.09 3.94 21.13
N LYS A 114 -3.29 3.87 22.44
CA LYS A 114 -2.57 4.69 23.42
C LYS A 114 -1.06 4.45 23.32
N GLY A 115 -0.27 5.48 23.64
CA GLY A 115 1.20 5.41 23.63
C GLY A 115 1.83 5.55 22.25
N LEU A 116 1.06 5.92 21.22
CA LEU A 116 1.60 6.15 19.87
C LEU A 116 2.22 7.55 19.70
N GLY A 117 1.77 8.53 20.48
CA GLY A 117 2.29 9.89 20.46
C GLY A 117 3.74 9.97 20.95
N ASP A 118 4.07 9.13 21.93
CA ASP A 118 5.36 9.11 22.64
C ASP A 118 6.49 8.41 21.87
N VAL A 119 6.16 7.80 20.72
CA VAL A 119 7.15 7.07 19.91
C VAL A 119 7.86 8.02 18.95
N GLU A 120 9.17 7.85 18.83
CA GLU A 120 9.99 8.61 17.89
C GLU A 120 9.74 8.23 16.42
N ASN A 121 10.06 9.16 15.52
CA ASN A 121 9.91 8.97 14.06
C ASN A 121 10.58 7.69 13.52
N PRO A 122 11.86 7.39 13.80
CA PRO A 122 12.53 6.24 13.20
C PRO A 122 11.89 4.93 13.64
N GLU A 123 11.53 4.81 14.92
CA GLU A 123 10.86 3.62 15.45
C GLU A 123 9.48 3.42 14.82
N LEU A 124 8.70 4.50 14.64
CA LEU A 124 7.40 4.44 13.97
C LEU A 124 7.52 3.93 12.54
N ILE A 125 8.48 4.46 11.76
CA ILE A 125 8.68 4.04 10.37
C ILE A 125 9.06 2.56 10.29
N GLN A 126 9.96 2.11 11.16
CA GLN A 126 10.31 0.69 11.25
C GLN A 126 9.11 -0.18 11.63
N HIS A 127 8.29 0.27 12.57
CA HIS A 127 7.06 -0.43 12.95
C HIS A 127 6.07 -0.52 11.78
N PHE A 128 5.86 0.57 11.04
CA PHE A 128 5.01 0.54 9.84
C PHE A 128 5.54 -0.44 8.80
N GLY A 129 6.85 -0.39 8.50
CA GLY A 129 7.46 -1.33 7.55
C GLY A 129 7.26 -2.80 7.93
N LYS A 130 7.38 -3.14 9.23
CA LYS A 130 7.09 -4.50 9.73
C LYS A 130 5.63 -4.87 9.55
N LEU A 131 4.71 -3.94 9.83
CA LEU A 131 3.27 -4.17 9.71
C LEU A 131 2.85 -4.35 8.24
N TRP A 132 3.37 -3.54 7.33
CA TRP A 132 3.12 -3.68 5.89
C TRP A 132 3.60 -5.02 5.35
N LYS A 133 4.81 -5.46 5.73
CA LYS A 133 5.32 -6.79 5.36
C LYS A 133 4.45 -7.93 5.87
N ARG A 134 3.91 -7.81 7.09
CA ARG A 134 2.96 -8.80 7.64
C ARG A 134 1.63 -8.77 6.89
N LEU A 135 1.14 -7.59 6.53
CA LEU A 135 -0.09 -7.44 5.76
C LEU A 135 0.04 -8.08 4.38
N ALA A 136 1.14 -7.80 3.67
CA ALA A 136 1.42 -8.32 2.33
C ALA A 136 1.48 -9.85 2.28
N ARG A 137 1.86 -10.52 3.39
CA ARG A 137 1.84 -11.98 3.51
C ARG A 137 0.43 -12.57 3.68
N THR A 138 -0.52 -11.78 4.14
CA THR A 138 -1.85 -12.26 4.59
C THR A 138 -2.84 -12.40 3.42
N ASN A 139 -2.44 -13.11 2.34
CA ASN A 139 -3.18 -13.27 1.08
C ASN A 139 -3.45 -11.97 0.32
N LYS A 140 -2.72 -11.74 -0.77
CA LYS A 140 -3.01 -10.66 -1.73
C LYS A 140 -4.36 -10.95 -2.41
N PRO A 141 -5.34 -10.03 -2.42
CA PRO A 141 -6.47 -10.11 -3.33
C PRO A 141 -5.93 -10.12 -4.75
N ALA A 142 -6.40 -11.07 -5.56
CA ALA A 142 -6.09 -11.08 -6.99
C ALA A 142 -6.70 -9.80 -7.59
N PRO A 143 -5.93 -8.96 -8.29
CA PRO A 143 -6.50 -7.82 -8.98
C PRO A 143 -7.44 -8.34 -10.08
N ALA A 144 -8.70 -7.92 -10.05
CA ALA A 144 -9.64 -8.18 -11.13
C ALA A 144 -9.27 -7.27 -12.31
N VAL A 145 -8.80 -7.87 -13.39
CA VAL A 145 -8.41 -7.21 -14.63
C VAL A 145 -9.66 -6.69 -15.35
N SER A 146 -9.76 -5.38 -15.57
CA SER A 146 -10.51 -4.81 -16.70
C SER A 146 -9.84 -3.54 -17.21
N THR A 147 -8.78 -3.72 -18.00
CA THR A 147 -8.28 -2.68 -18.91
C THR A 147 -8.94 -2.87 -20.27
N GLU A 148 -10.05 -2.16 -20.50
CA GLU A 148 -10.47 -1.78 -21.84
C GLU A 148 -10.64 -0.25 -21.88
N THR A 149 -9.53 0.45 -22.13
CA THR A 149 -9.57 1.77 -22.75
C THR A 149 -8.52 1.80 -23.85
N VAL A 150 -8.90 1.31 -25.04
CA VAL A 150 -8.13 1.55 -26.27
C VAL A 150 -9.11 1.92 -27.37
N GLY A 151 -8.96 3.12 -27.93
CA GLY A 151 -9.40 3.45 -29.28
C GLY A 151 -10.61 4.37 -29.40
N VAL A 152 -10.40 5.67 -29.17
CA VAL A 152 -11.13 6.70 -29.92
C VAL A 152 -10.64 6.59 -31.37
N ASP A 153 -11.46 6.09 -32.28
CA ASP A 153 -11.21 6.24 -33.72
C ASP A 153 -12.23 7.25 -34.25
N SER A 154 -11.77 8.48 -34.41
CA SER A 154 -12.49 9.53 -35.14
C SER A 154 -12.47 9.16 -36.61
N THR A 155 -13.62 8.79 -37.17
CA THR A 155 -13.82 8.79 -38.62
C THR A 155 -14.68 9.99 -38.96
N ASP A 156 -14.04 11.09 -39.36
CA ASP A 156 -14.71 12.19 -40.05
C ASP A 156 -15.06 11.72 -41.47
N ALA A 157 -16.33 11.87 -41.84
CA ALA A 157 -16.89 11.70 -43.17
C ALA A 157 -17.52 13.01 -43.63
#